data_AF-A0A379TM80-F1
#
_entry.id   AF-A0A379TM80-F1
#
_cell.length_a   1.000
_cell.length_b   1.000
_cell.length_c   1.000
_cell.angle_alpha   90.00
_cell.angle_beta   90.00
_cell.angle_gamma   90.00
#
_symmetry.space_group_name_H-M   'P 1'
#
loop_
_entity.id
_entity.type
_entity.pdbx_description
1 polymer ?
#
loop_
_entity_poly.entity_id
_entity_poly.type
_entity_poly.pdbx_seq_one_letter_code
_entity_poly.pdbx_strand_id
1 'polypeptide(L)'
;MSIRNFFKRVTGVATTERTEDATLIQTRHRIPETPLAEDQILIFQVPIPEPLRFIEPRETETRTMHALEEYGVMQVKLYEDIARFGHIATTYAYPVKG
;
A
#
# COMPACT_ATOMS: atom_id res chain seq x y z
N MET A 1 -21.34 -4.53 -1.34
CA MET A 1 -21.60 -3.47 -2.34
C MET A 1 -20.30 -3.23 -3.10
N SER A 2 -20.31 -3.31 -4.43
CA SER A 2 -19.09 -3.10 -5.24
C SER A 2 -18.86 -1.59 -5.42
N ILE A 3 -17.64 -1.11 -5.16
CA ILE A 3 -17.24 0.30 -5.33
C ILE A 3 -17.48 0.77 -6.77
N ARG A 4 -17.24 -0.11 -7.75
CA ARG A 4 -17.54 0.13 -9.16
C ARG A 4 -19.03 0.43 -9.40
N ASN A 5 -19.93 -0.33 -8.79
CA ASN A 5 -21.37 -0.10 -8.92
C ASN A 5 -21.81 1.20 -8.25
N PHE A 6 -21.16 1.59 -7.16
CA PHE A 6 -21.39 2.88 -6.51
C PHE A 6 -21.02 4.02 -7.46
N PHE A 7 -19.80 4.04 -7.99
CA PHE A 7 -19.36 5.10 -8.91
C PHE A 7 -20.19 5.14 -10.19
N LYS A 8 -20.51 3.99 -10.79
CA LYS A 8 -21.40 3.92 -11.95
C LYS A 8 -22.76 4.57 -11.67
N ARG A 9 -23.33 4.34 -10.48
CA ARG A 9 -24.63 4.91 -10.09
C ARG A 9 -24.57 6.42 -9.85
N VAL A 10 -23.52 6.93 -9.21
CA VAL A 10 -23.46 8.35 -8.78
C VAL A 10 -22.80 9.28 -9.79
N THR A 11 -21.98 8.75 -10.69
CA THR A 11 -21.23 9.57 -11.69
C THR A 11 -21.62 9.28 -13.13
N GLY A 12 -22.20 8.12 -13.43
CA GLY A 12 -22.43 7.68 -14.82
C GLY A 12 -21.15 7.38 -15.61
N VAL A 13 -19.99 7.27 -14.96
CA VAL A 13 -18.70 7.02 -15.63
C VAL A 13 -18.71 5.67 -16.37
N ALA A 14 -18.03 5.63 -17.52
CA ALA A 14 -17.75 4.38 -18.21
C ALA A 14 -16.87 3.48 -17.33
N THR A 15 -17.10 2.16 -17.38
CA THR A 15 -16.34 1.17 -16.63
C THR A 15 -15.77 0.13 -17.56
N THR A 16 -14.52 -0.27 -17.36
CA THR A 16 -13.86 -1.36 -18.07
C THR A 16 -13.29 -2.37 -17.06
N GLU A 17 -13.01 -3.59 -17.53
CA GLU A 17 -12.23 -4.59 -16.81
C GLU A 17 -10.83 -4.78 -17.41
N ARG A 18 -10.53 -4.10 -18.52
CA ARG A 18 -9.24 -4.16 -19.22
C ARG A 18 -8.34 -3.06 -18.68
N THR A 19 -7.16 -3.43 -18.20
CA THR A 19 -6.19 -2.48 -17.64
C THR A 19 -5.82 -1.41 -18.64
N GLU A 20 -5.58 -1.78 -19.91
CA GLU A 20 -5.17 -0.86 -20.98
C GLU A 20 -6.21 0.21 -21.34
N ASP A 21 -7.50 -0.04 -21.06
CA ASP A 21 -8.59 0.90 -21.39
C ASP A 21 -8.92 1.85 -20.22
N ALA A 22 -8.36 1.60 -19.03
CA ALA A 22 -8.72 2.33 -17.82
C ALA A 22 -7.91 3.62 -17.68
N THR A 23 -8.55 4.76 -17.42
CA THR A 23 -7.85 5.99 -17.00
C THR A 23 -7.64 6.04 -15.49
N LEU A 24 -8.57 5.44 -14.73
CA LEU A 24 -8.52 5.31 -13.27
C LEU A 24 -8.62 3.83 -12.88
N ILE A 25 -7.64 3.34 -12.12
CA ILE A 25 -7.62 1.96 -11.61
C ILE A 25 -7.61 2.03 -10.08
N GLN A 26 -8.72 1.63 -9.45
CA GLN A 26 -8.78 1.50 -8.00
C GLN A 26 -8.58 0.05 -7.58
N THR A 27 -7.60 -0.21 -6.73
CA THR A 27 -7.20 -1.56 -6.34
C THR A 27 -7.07 -1.72 -4.83
N ARG A 28 -7.20 -2.96 -4.38
CA ARG A 28 -6.90 -3.39 -3.01
C ARG A 28 -5.94 -4.59 -3.09
N HIS A 29 -4.74 -4.41 -2.55
CA HIS A 29 -3.68 -5.42 -2.42
C HIS A 29 -3.03 -5.93 -3.72
N ARG A 30 -3.39 -5.42 -4.90
CA ARG A 30 -2.82 -5.89 -6.19
C ARG A 30 -2.41 -4.72 -7.07
N ILE A 31 -1.34 -4.91 -7.83
CA ILE A 31 -1.00 -4.10 -9.00
C ILE A 31 -1.34 -4.94 -10.23
N PRO A 32 -1.90 -4.38 -11.31
CA PRO A 32 -2.06 -5.10 -12.57
C PRO A 32 -0.72 -5.65 -13.07
N GLU A 33 -0.75 -6.83 -13.69
CA GLU A 33 0.45 -7.39 -14.34
C GLU A 33 0.77 -6.67 -15.66
N THR A 34 -0.28 -6.19 -16.34
CA THR A 34 -0.14 -5.30 -17.50
C THR A 34 0.53 -3.99 -17.07
N PRO A 35 1.63 -3.59 -17.71
CA PRO A 35 2.29 -2.31 -17.44
C PRO A 35 1.33 -1.13 -17.62
N LEU A 36 1.47 -0.11 -16.77
CA LEU A 36 0.67 1.10 -16.85
C LEU A 36 1.23 2.08 -17.87
N ALA A 37 0.35 2.86 -18.51
CA ALA A 37 0.68 3.99 -19.36
C ALA A 37 0.67 5.31 -18.56
N GLU A 38 1.30 6.35 -19.13
CA GLU A 38 1.55 7.65 -18.48
C GLU A 38 0.27 8.33 -17.94
N ASP A 39 -0.84 8.23 -18.66
CA ASP A 39 -2.11 8.89 -18.29
C ASP A 39 -3.01 8.04 -17.37
N GLN A 40 -2.52 6.91 -16.87
CA GLN A 40 -3.27 6.04 -15.98
C GLN A 40 -2.96 6.33 -14.51
N ILE A 41 -4.00 6.55 -13.70
CA ILE A 41 -3.86 6.76 -12.25
C ILE A 41 -4.23 5.48 -11.51
N LEU A 42 -3.27 4.90 -10.79
CA LEU A 42 -3.48 3.76 -9.89
C LEU A 42 -3.72 4.23 -8.45
N ILE A 43 -4.89 3.91 -7.91
CA ILE A 43 -5.35 4.31 -6.57
C ILE A 43 -5.35 3.07 -5.66
N PHE A 44 -4.48 3.08 -4.65
CA PHE A 44 -4.41 2.00 -3.66
C PHE A 44 -5.31 2.23 -2.46
N GLN A 45 -6.09 1.22 -2.11
CA GLN A 45 -6.77 1.16 -0.82
C GLN A 45 -5.79 0.68 0.24
N VAL A 46 -5.38 1.59 1.11
CA VAL A 46 -4.40 1.32 2.17
C VAL A 46 -5.14 1.23 3.52
N PRO A 47 -5.27 0.04 4.13
CA PRO A 47 -5.98 -0.12 5.40
C PRO A 47 -5.22 0.49 6.58
N ILE A 48 -3.89 0.45 6.56
CA ILE A 48 -3.00 1.02 7.57
C ILE A 48 -1.92 1.81 6.82
N PRO A 49 -1.99 3.16 6.83
CA PRO A 49 -1.04 3.99 6.08
C PRO A 49 0.32 4.13 6.76
N GLU A 50 0.40 3.84 8.05
CA GLU A 50 1.59 3.99 8.87
C GLU A 50 2.43 2.70 8.87
N PRO A 51 3.57 2.63 8.16
CA PRO A 51 4.40 1.43 8.10
C PRO A 51 5.00 1.02 9.44
N LEU A 52 5.20 1.98 10.36
CA LEU A 52 5.72 1.71 11.71
C LEU A 52 4.63 1.26 12.69
N ARG A 53 3.35 1.20 12.30
CA ARG A 53 2.22 1.00 13.22
C ARG A 53 2.34 -0.25 14.08
N PHE A 54 2.95 -1.31 13.55
CA PHE A 54 3.13 -2.57 14.25
C PHE A 54 4.35 -2.60 15.18
N ILE A 55 5.23 -1.60 15.07
CA ILE A 55 6.40 -1.39 15.92
C ILE A 55 6.08 -0.36 17.01
N GLU A 56 5.52 0.78 16.59
CA GLU A 56 5.10 1.87 17.45
C GLU A 56 3.63 2.25 17.15
N PRO A 57 2.69 1.98 18.07
CA PRO A 57 1.28 2.24 17.83
C PRO A 57 0.91 3.74 17.87
N ARG A 58 1.76 4.62 18.42
CA ARG A 58 1.45 6.05 18.63
C ARG A 58 1.85 6.90 17.43
N GLU A 59 0.86 7.59 16.86
CA GLU A 59 1.05 8.55 15.76
C GLU A 59 2.08 9.66 16.09
N THR A 60 2.11 10.13 17.34
CA THR A 60 3.03 11.21 17.75
C THR A 60 4.49 10.77 17.65
N GLU A 61 4.76 9.52 18.01
CA GLU A 61 6.09 8.92 17.96
C GLU A 61 6.44 8.58 16.51
N THR A 62 5.57 7.89 15.77
CA THR A 62 5.87 7.53 14.37
C THR A 62 6.08 8.77 13.49
N ARG A 63 5.34 9.85 13.72
CA ARG A 63 5.55 11.13 13.04
C ARG A 63 6.93 11.74 13.35
N THR A 64 7.40 11.63 14.59
CA THR A 64 8.73 12.11 14.98
C THR A 64 9.81 11.25 14.34
N MET A 65 9.65 9.93 14.33
CA MET A 65 10.56 9.00 13.67
C MET A 65 10.65 9.26 12.16
N HIS A 66 9.51 9.53 11.50
CA HIS A 66 9.49 9.95 10.09
C HIS A 66 10.23 11.28 9.88
N ALA A 67 10.03 12.27 10.76
CA ALA A 67 10.68 13.57 10.67
C ALA A 67 12.20 13.51 10.87
N LEU A 68 12.68 12.54 11.66
CA LEU A 68 14.09 12.33 11.97
C LEU A 68 14.75 11.19 11.16
N GLU A 69 14.01 10.59 10.22
CA GLU A 69 14.46 9.43 9.43
C GLU A 69 14.89 8.20 10.27
N GLU A 70 14.28 8.02 11.45
CA GLU A 70 14.62 6.96 12.43
C GLU A 70 14.03 5.59 12.08
N TYR A 71 14.33 5.08 10.88
CA TYR A 71 13.85 3.77 10.41
C TYR A 71 14.69 2.57 10.90
N GLY A 72 15.68 2.80 11.77
CA GLY A 72 16.56 1.74 12.29
C GLY A 72 15.80 0.61 12.99
N VAL A 73 14.70 0.93 13.68
CA VAL A 73 13.84 -0.06 14.35
C VAL A 73 13.21 -1.07 13.38
N MET A 74 12.98 -0.66 12.12
CA MET A 74 12.43 -1.55 11.09
C MET A 74 13.46 -2.63 10.70
N GLN A 75 14.73 -2.25 10.60
CA GLN A 75 15.82 -3.19 10.31
C GLN A 75 16.00 -4.21 11.44
N VAL A 76 15.89 -3.76 12.70
CA VAL A 76 15.93 -4.64 13.87
C VAL A 76 14.81 -5.68 13.81
N LYS A 77 13.58 -5.25 13.53
CA LYS A 77 12.43 -6.16 13.39
C LYS A 77 12.64 -7.19 12.28
N LEU A 78 13.14 -6.78 11.12
CA LEU A 78 13.44 -7.70 10.02
C LEU A 78 14.49 -8.74 10.42
N TYR A 79 15.50 -8.33 11.19
CA TYR A 79 16.52 -9.24 11.70
C TYR A 79 15.97 -10.22 12.74
N GLU A 80 15.12 -9.75 13.65
CA GLU A 80 14.43 -10.60 14.64
C GLU A 80 13.57 -11.68 13.97
N ASP A 81 12.83 -11.32 12.90
CA ASP A 81 12.05 -12.29 12.12
C ASP A 81 12.95 -13.39 11.54
N ILE A 82 14.07 -13.01 10.93
CA ILE A 82 15.03 -13.97 10.35
C ILE A 82 15.64 -14.84 11.44
N ALA A 83 16.06 -14.26 12.57
CA ALA A 83 16.65 -15.00 13.67
C ALA A 83 15.66 -16.00 14.31
N ARG A 84 14.38 -15.65 14.36
CA ARG A 84 13.34 -16.47 15.01
C ARG A 84 12.69 -17.50 14.09
N PHE A 85 12.54 -17.19 12.80
CA PHE A 85 11.77 -18.01 11.85
C PHE A 85 12.57 -18.46 10.61
N GLY A 86 13.82 -18.01 10.45
CA GLY A 86 14.68 -18.34 9.31
C GLY A 86 14.31 -17.62 8.00
N HIS A 87 13.28 -16.76 8.02
CA HIS A 87 12.82 -15.95 6.89
C HIS A 87 12.11 -14.69 7.41
N ILE A 88 12.01 -13.66 6.56
CA ILE A 88 11.25 -12.45 6.88
C ILE A 88 9.76 -12.83 6.95
N ALA A 89 9.10 -12.58 8.09
CA ALA A 89 7.70 -12.93 8.29
C ALA A 89 6.72 -11.91 7.68
N THR A 90 7.22 -10.71 7.33
CA THR A 90 6.43 -9.68 6.63
C THR A 90 6.23 -10.06 5.15
N THR A 91 5.10 -10.68 4.83
CA THR A 91 4.76 -11.16 3.47
C THR A 91 3.97 -10.15 2.63
N TYR A 92 3.53 -9.03 3.21
CA TYR A 92 2.81 -7.94 2.55
C TYR A 92 3.10 -6.59 3.25
N ALA A 93 2.87 -5.47 2.56
CA ALA A 93 3.19 -4.11 3.05
C ALA A 93 4.69 -3.92 3.39
N TYR A 94 5.56 -4.41 2.51
CA TYR A 94 7.00 -4.24 2.68
C TYR A 94 7.37 -2.76 2.58
N PRO A 95 8.14 -2.21 3.53
CA PRO A 95 8.55 -0.82 3.49
C PRO A 95 9.48 -0.58 2.30
N VAL A 96 9.11 0.34 1.42
CA VAL A 96 9.98 0.84 0.34
C VAL A 96 10.54 2.19 0.75
N LYS A 97 11.82 2.43 0.47
CA LYS A 97 12.37 3.79 0.56
C LYS A 97 11.94 4.54 -0.70
N GLY A 98 11.28 5.69 -0.50
CA GLY A 98 11.02 6.68 -1.55
C GLY A 98 12.23 7.55 -1.78
#